data_AF-A0A7K1BEQ7-F1
#
_entry.id   AF-A0A7K1BEQ7-F1
#
_cell.length_a   1.000
_cell.length_b   1.000
_cell.length_c   1.000
_cell.angle_alpha   90.00
_cell.angle_beta   90.00
_cell.angle_gamma   90.00
#
_symmetry.space_group_name_H-M   'P 1'
#
loop_
_entity.id
_entity.type
_entity.pdbx_description
1 polymer ?
#
loop_
_entity_poly.entity_id
_entity_poly.type
_entity_poly.pdbx_seq_one_letter_code
_entity_poly.pdbx_strand_id
1 'polypeptide(L)' 'LGIGRPMGEQDPADFVLKAFSKVEQKDLGEFIVRGADVVESLISEGLERTQSQFNS' A
#
# COMPACT_ATOMS: atom_id res chain seq x y z
N LEU A 1 2.89 1.61 0.34
CA LEU A 1 1.82 0.68 -0.10
C LEU A 1 2.45 -0.69 -0.36
N GLY A 2 2.21 -1.67 0.51
CA GLY A 2 2.71 -3.05 0.34
C GLY A 2 1.56 -4.05 0.35
N ILE A 3 1.65 -5.09 -0.48
CA ILE A 3 0.65 -6.17 -0.62
C ILE A 3 1.15 -7.51 -0.05
N GLY A 4 2.24 -7.49 0.71
CA GLY A 4 2.93 -8.71 1.18
C GLY A 4 3.90 -9.29 0.15
N ARG A 5 4.27 -10.55 0.33
CA ARG A 5 5.19 -11.30 -0.54
C ARG A 5 4.66 -12.73 -0.72
N PRO A 6 4.90 -13.38 -1.87
CA PRO A 6 4.58 -14.79 -2.04
C PRO A 6 5.25 -15.64 -0.95
N MET A 7 4.54 -16.66 -0.46
CA MET A 7 5.08 -17.61 0.52
C MET A 7 5.57 -18.88 -0.17
N GLY A 8 6.73 -19.39 0.23
CA GLY A 8 7.31 -20.61 -0.34
C GLY A 8 7.67 -20.45 -1.81
N GLU A 9 7.34 -21.46 -2.62
CA GLU A 9 7.64 -21.51 -4.06
C GLU A 9 6.54 -20.92 -4.94
N GLN A 10 5.63 -20.11 -4.38
CA GLN A 10 4.59 -19.46 -5.18
C GLN A 10 5.20 -18.50 -6.21
N ASP A 11 4.77 -18.61 -7.46
CA ASP A 11 5.18 -17.70 -8.53
C ASP A 11 4.74 -16.25 -8.22
N PRO A 12 5.63 -15.24 -8.35
CA PRO A 12 5.28 -13.85 -8.07
C PRO A 12 4.14 -13.29 -8.93
N ALA A 13 4.02 -13.72 -10.20
CA ALA A 13 2.93 -13.28 -11.07
C ALA A 13 1.60 -13.81 -10.55
N ASP A 14 1.54 -15.09 -10.14
CA ASP A 14 0.36 -15.67 -9.52
C ASP A 14 -0.02 -14.96 -8.21
N PHE A 15 0.97 -14.52 -7.43
CA PHE A 15 0.72 -13.76 -6.20
C PHE A 15 0.08 -12.39 -6.47
N VAL A 16 0.63 -11.60 -7.41
CA VAL A 16 0.13 -10.24 -7.68
C VAL A 16 -1.15 -10.20 -8.50
N LEU A 17 -1.44 -11.23 -9.29
CA LEU A 17 -2.66 -11.33 -10.09
C LEU A 17 -3.83 -11.96 -9.34
N LYS A 18 -3.57 -12.59 -8.19
CA LYS A 18 -4.61 -13.16 -7.33
C LYS A 18 -5.50 -12.07 -6.74
N ALA A 19 -6.80 -12.34 -6.68
CA ALA A 19 -7.74 -11.47 -5.96
C ALA A 19 -7.47 -11.44 -4.45
N PHE A 20 -7.59 -10.26 -3.84
CA PHE A 20 -7.54 -10.12 -2.39
C PHE A 20 -8.59 -11.00 -1.69
N SER A 21 -8.20 -11.61 -0.57
CA SER A 21 -9.11 -12.36 0.29
C SER A 21 -10.18 -11.45 0.92
N LYS A 22 -11.26 -12.04 1.43
CA LYS A 22 -12.31 -11.27 2.15
C LYS A 22 -11.79 -10.54 3.40
N VAL A 23 -10.66 -10.97 3.95
CA VAL A 23 -10.03 -10.30 5.10
C VAL A 23 -9.28 -9.07 4.61
N GLU A 24 -8.39 -9.23 3.63
CA GLU A 24 -7.60 -8.12 3.05
C GLU A 24 -8.50 -7.05 2.41
N GLN A 25 -9.61 -7.44 1.78
CA GLN A 25 -10.57 -6.51 1.18
C GLN A 25 -11.14 -5.49 2.18
N LYS A 26 -11.20 -5.82 3.47
CA LYS A 26 -11.69 -4.88 4.50
C LYS A 26 -10.71 -3.74 4.73
N ASP A 27 -9.42 -3.99 4.58
CA ASP A 27 -8.36 -3.04 4.85
C ASP A 27 -7.98 -2.22 3.60
N LEU A 28 -8.38 -2.68 2.40
CA LEU A 28 -8.07 -2.00 1.12
C LEU A 28 -8.56 -0.56 1.05
N GLY A 29 -9.74 -0.26 1.62
CA GLY A 29 -10.30 1.09 1.59
C GLY A 29 -9.39 2.09 2.32
N GLU A 30 -9.02 1.77 3.57
CA GLU A 30 -8.09 2.59 4.36
C GLU A 30 -6.71 2.69 3.70
N PHE A 31 -6.23 1.57 3.13
CA PHE A 31 -4.95 1.54 2.44
C PHE A 31 -4.90 2.50 1.23
N ILE A 32 -5.99 2.57 0.46
CA ILE A 32 -6.11 3.49 -0.69
C ILE A 32 -6.21 4.94 -0.20
N VAL A 33 -7.03 5.21 0.81
CA VAL A 33 -7.17 6.56 1.40
C VAL A 33 -5.83 7.07 1.91
N ARG A 34 -5.11 6.27 2.71
CA ARG A 34 -3.77 6.62 3.18
C ARG A 34 -2.80 6.90 2.01
N GLY A 35 -2.91 6.13 0.92
CA GLY A 35 -2.14 6.38 -0.28
C GLY A 35 -2.45 7.74 -0.93
N ALA A 36 -3.72 8.11 -0.99
CA ALA A 36 -4.14 9.43 -1.48
C ALA A 36 -3.62 10.56 -0.58
N ASP A 37 -3.75 10.43 0.74
CA ASP A 37 -3.26 11.42 1.71
C ASP A 37 -1.75 11.66 1.56
N VAL A 38 -0.97 10.59 1.34
CA VAL A 38 0.47 10.68 1.08
C VAL A 38 0.75 11.49 -0.20
N VAL A 39 -0.01 11.26 -1.27
CA VAL A 39 0.16 11.97 -2.55
C VAL A 39 -0.20 13.45 -2.38
N GLU A 40 -1.30 13.75 -1.69
CA GLU A 40 -1.73 15.13 -1.40
C GLU A 40 -0.70 15.87 -0.55
N SER A 41 -0.21 15.23 0.53
CA SER A 41 0.87 15.77 1.36
C SER A 41 2.15 15.99 0.54
N LEU A 42 2.53 15.05 -0.31
CA LEU A 42 3.74 15.21 -1.14
C LEU A 42 3.66 16.43 -2.05
N ILE A 43 2.50 16.67 -2.66
CA ILE A 43 2.27 17.80 -3.56
C ILE A 43 2.23 19.12 -2.78
N SER A 44 1.61 19.14 -1.60
CA SER A 44 1.35 20.37 -0.84
C SER A 44 2.46 20.76 0.15
N GLU A 45 3.15 19.78 0.72
CA GLU A 45 4.11 19.95 1.82
C GLU A 45 5.54 19.53 1.47
N GLY A 46 5.75 18.76 0.39
CA GLY A 46 7.06 18.34 -0.09
C GLY A 46 7.62 17.07 0.56
N LEU A 47 8.65 16.52 -0.08
CA LEU A 47 9.15 15.15 0.17
C LEU A 47 9.55 14.87 1.62
N GLU A 48 10.40 15.71 2.21
CA GLU A 48 10.95 15.47 3.56
C GLU A 48 9.83 15.37 4.60
N ARG A 49 8.89 16.31 4.58
CA ARG A 49 7.78 16.36 5.53
C ARG A 49 6.84 15.15 5.35
N THR A 50 6.46 14.84 4.12
CA THR A 50 5.60 13.68 3.84
C THR A 50 6.29 12.37 4.25
N GLN A 51 7.58 12.20 3.96
CA GLN A 51 8.30 11.00 4.36
C GLN A 51 8.36 10.85 5.88
N SER A 52 8.69 11.91 6.62
CA SER A 52 8.70 11.88 8.09
C SER A 52 7.31 11.59 8.68
N GLN A 53 6.23 12.06 8.05
CA GLN A 53 4.87 11.86 8.54
C GLN A 53 4.36 10.44 8.32
N PHE A 54 4.67 9.81 7.19
CA PHE A 54 4.02 8.57 6.77
C PHE A 54 4.89 7.31 6.86
N ASN A 55 6.23 7.46 6.97
CA ASN A 55 7.20 6.36 6.99
C ASN A 55 8.04 6.27 8.29
N SER A 56 7.64 6.98 9.34
CA SER A 56 8.25 6.92 10.68
C SER A 56 7.94 5.61 11.41
#